data_AF-A0A226EYF8-F1
#
_entry.id   AF-A0A226EYF8-F1
#
_cell.length_a   1.000
_cell.length_b   1.000
_cell.length_c   1.000
_cell.angle_alpha   90.00
_cell.angle_beta   90.00
_cell.angle_gamma   90.00
#
_symmetry.space_group_name_H-M   'P 1'
#
loop_
_entity.id
_entity.type
_entity.pdbx_description
1 polymer ?
#
loop_
_entity_poly.entity_id
_entity_poly.type
_entity_poly.pdbx_seq_one_letter_code
_entity_poly.pdbx_strand_id
1 'polypeptide(L)'
;MIKINPTQYQDHWTLMKYLIKIESISVLTFVLSNPLQFPIRHSGSDELHRHSLPEVVNHLVKIFPTKDSFLPISYLSRASISLKTFTFMQYMHFVMLESTIKSINVSALPEIPPTWRPTTYTMIIPVLETIGRIWDHESGNIFIIPVSEVQYNFITCAGVASKMNFRFYTATLQPWVGIALVTSLATSTTIIVIMRREIESRVSLVQLFAKTGLTLMSSWFENYTPVVILNTWEKYLFITWWFSSLVITTEYKSLFTSEVITPWRSTSPYTNFGQIENFTLFSPVIREDRLVYYDNPAAGEAIPDVAIDLWNIAGSHSPYANIAEKALQRSEGKGFVYLKSLAYQYPSHFMGKLTPNCGNKAYVDTRENIERILPWASAVTGKVFVQGERPYLETGQKGWIWSPVAQNGDPRIMEDIVTRLQVMAMSGIYLYWKVLYEKYGLRKKLFQQFDNGTVEATGAGGDGLGLRSNVSTIMVILNFCSVICALVFVAELLCWLSGGLKLKCRKVTRKVYQRNRL
;
A
#
# COMPACT_ATOMS: atom_id res chain seq x y z
N MET A 1 10.20 -20.27 13.31
CA MET A 1 10.62 -19.13 12.45
C MET A 1 10.80 -19.66 11.04
N ILE A 2 9.74 -19.65 10.23
CA ILE A 2 9.76 -20.22 8.88
C ILE A 2 10.00 -19.07 7.90
N LYS A 3 11.17 -19.07 7.25
CA LYS A 3 11.46 -18.21 6.09
C LYS A 3 10.66 -18.75 4.89
N ILE A 4 9.69 -17.97 4.42
CA ILE A 4 9.00 -18.24 3.16
C ILE A 4 9.84 -17.62 2.04
N ASN A 5 10.27 -18.46 1.11
CA ASN A 5 11.10 -18.12 -0.04
C ASN A 5 10.19 -17.74 -1.23
N PRO A 6 10.39 -16.60 -1.91
CA PRO A 6 9.45 -16.05 -2.90
C PRO A 6 9.57 -16.66 -4.32
N THR A 7 9.94 -17.93 -4.46
CA THR A 7 10.00 -18.63 -5.76
C THR A 7 8.66 -19.29 -6.11
N GLN A 8 7.56 -18.56 -5.94
CA GLN A 8 6.18 -19.05 -6.04
C GLN A 8 5.59 -18.89 -7.46
N TYR A 9 6.35 -19.29 -8.49
CA TYR A 9 5.82 -19.45 -9.86
C TYR A 9 5.21 -20.85 -10.10
N GLN A 10 5.22 -21.73 -9.09
CA GLN A 10 4.67 -23.10 -9.15
C GLN A 10 3.17 -23.18 -8.80
N ASP A 11 2.52 -22.07 -8.41
CA ASP A 11 1.14 -22.07 -7.87
C ASP A 11 0.02 -21.86 -8.89
N HIS A 12 0.33 -21.45 -10.12
CA HIS A 12 -0.69 -21.27 -11.15
C HIS A 12 -1.40 -22.59 -11.51
N TRP A 13 -0.67 -23.71 -11.47
CA TRP A 13 -1.23 -25.03 -11.76
C TRP A 13 -2.07 -25.59 -10.60
N THR A 14 -1.66 -25.32 -9.36
CA THR A 14 -2.43 -25.67 -8.15
C THR A 14 -3.75 -24.91 -8.12
N LEU A 15 -3.72 -23.62 -8.48
CA LEU A 15 -4.91 -22.79 -8.62
C LEU A 15 -5.83 -23.30 -9.73
N MET A 16 -5.28 -23.62 -10.91
CA MET A 16 -6.06 -24.19 -12.02
C MET A 16 -6.72 -25.51 -11.61
N LYS A 17 -6.00 -26.41 -10.92
CA LYS A 17 -6.58 -27.65 -10.38
C LYS A 17 -7.71 -27.38 -9.39
N TYR A 18 -7.58 -26.36 -8.55
CA TYR A 18 -8.62 -25.99 -7.58
C TYR A 18 -9.85 -25.37 -8.25
N LEU A 19 -9.67 -24.51 -9.25
CA LEU A 19 -10.76 -23.95 -10.06
C LEU A 19 -11.48 -25.04 -10.88
N ILE A 20 -10.73 -25.97 -11.48
CA ILE A 20 -11.29 -27.15 -12.15
C ILE A 20 -12.08 -28.02 -11.15
N LYS A 21 -11.60 -28.18 -9.92
CA LYS A 21 -12.31 -28.91 -8.87
C LYS A 21 -13.61 -28.19 -8.47
N ILE A 22 -13.59 -26.88 -8.28
CA ILE A 22 -14.81 -26.09 -8.01
C ILE A 22 -15.81 -26.20 -9.16
N GLU A 23 -15.34 -26.07 -10.41
CA GLU A 23 -16.19 -26.23 -11.61
C GLU A 23 -16.77 -27.65 -11.69
N SER A 24 -15.99 -28.68 -11.37
CA SER A 24 -16.47 -30.06 -11.33
C SER A 24 -17.52 -30.29 -10.25
N ILE A 25 -17.34 -29.69 -9.06
CA ILE A 25 -18.30 -29.76 -7.96
C ILE A 25 -19.56 -29.01 -8.35
N SER A 26 -19.46 -27.79 -8.87
CA SER A 26 -20.62 -26.99 -9.27
C SER A 26 -21.44 -27.68 -10.38
N VAL A 27 -20.79 -28.33 -11.34
CA VAL A 27 -21.43 -29.17 -12.36
C VAL A 27 -22.17 -30.34 -11.72
N LEU A 28 -21.52 -31.09 -10.81
CA LEU A 28 -22.13 -32.22 -10.10
C LEU A 28 -23.34 -31.80 -9.25
N THR A 29 -23.21 -30.71 -8.49
CA THR A 29 -24.27 -30.23 -7.58
C THR A 29 -25.48 -29.71 -8.34
N PHE A 30 -25.31 -29.12 -9.53
CA PHE A 30 -26.44 -28.69 -10.37
C PHE A 30 -27.09 -29.85 -11.13
N VAL A 31 -26.32 -30.84 -11.58
CA VAL A 31 -26.88 -32.09 -12.14
C VAL A 31 -27.72 -32.85 -11.09
N LEU A 32 -27.39 -32.68 -9.81
CA LEU A 32 -28.14 -33.21 -8.66
C LEU A 32 -29.27 -32.31 -8.15
N SER A 33 -29.46 -31.10 -8.70
CA SER A 33 -30.58 -30.24 -8.33
C SER A 33 -31.86 -30.68 -9.06
N ASN A 34 -32.72 -31.42 -8.35
CA ASN A 34 -34.00 -31.92 -8.85
C ASN A 34 -34.97 -30.89 -9.51
N PRO A 35 -34.91 -29.55 -9.29
CA PRO A 35 -35.89 -28.66 -9.91
C PRO A 35 -35.72 -28.40 -11.41
N LEU A 36 -34.60 -28.79 -12.04
CA LEU A 36 -34.33 -28.54 -13.48
C LEU A 36 -34.39 -29.80 -14.36
N GLN A 37 -34.93 -30.92 -13.86
CA GLN A 37 -35.15 -32.15 -14.66
C GLN A 37 -36.33 -32.09 -15.65
N PHE A 38 -36.86 -30.90 -15.97
CA PHE A 38 -37.87 -30.73 -17.02
C PHE A 38 -37.36 -29.66 -18.01
N PRO A 39 -36.89 -29.98 -19.23
CA PRO A 39 -37.17 -31.15 -20.08
C PRO A 39 -35.90 -31.76 -20.73
N ILE A 40 -35.32 -32.81 -20.12
CA ILE A 40 -34.36 -33.70 -20.84
C ILE A 40 -34.89 -35.14 -20.73
N ARG A 41 -36.18 -35.33 -21.01
CA ARG A 41 -36.86 -36.63 -20.87
C ARG A 41 -36.83 -37.48 -22.14
N HIS A 42 -36.08 -37.09 -23.17
CA HIS A 42 -36.15 -37.75 -24.50
C HIS A 42 -34.82 -38.23 -25.09
N SER A 43 -33.74 -38.32 -24.30
CA SER A 43 -32.59 -39.13 -24.70
C SER A 43 -32.42 -40.26 -23.71
N GLY A 44 -32.87 -41.45 -24.08
CA GLY A 44 -32.77 -42.67 -23.30
C GLY A 44 -31.31 -43.12 -23.12
N SER A 45 -30.62 -42.52 -22.15
CA SER A 45 -29.34 -43.01 -21.65
C SER A 45 -29.31 -42.88 -20.13
N ASP A 46 -29.64 -43.97 -19.44
CA ASP A 46 -29.55 -44.15 -17.98
C ASP A 46 -28.11 -44.14 -17.42
N GLU A 47 -27.09 -43.86 -18.25
CA GLU A 47 -25.69 -43.93 -17.82
C GLU A 47 -25.11 -42.61 -17.29
N LEU A 48 -25.83 -41.48 -17.37
CA LEU A 48 -25.25 -40.18 -16.96
C LEU A 48 -25.21 -39.95 -15.44
N HIS A 49 -25.71 -40.88 -14.62
CA HIS A 49 -25.93 -40.67 -13.18
C HIS A 49 -24.88 -41.27 -12.23
N ARG A 50 -23.71 -41.72 -12.71
CA ARG A 50 -22.67 -42.27 -11.83
C ARG A 50 -21.24 -41.84 -12.11
N HIS A 51 -21.01 -40.65 -12.65
CA HIS A 51 -19.65 -40.13 -12.67
C HIS A 51 -19.23 -39.66 -11.28
N SER A 52 -18.31 -40.41 -10.67
CA SER A 52 -17.66 -40.02 -9.43
C SER A 52 -16.86 -38.71 -9.65
N LEU A 53 -16.76 -37.85 -8.63
CA LEU A 53 -15.99 -36.60 -8.71
C LEU A 53 -14.57 -36.80 -9.32
N PRO A 54 -13.84 -37.89 -9.03
CA PRO A 54 -12.57 -38.20 -9.69
C PRO A 54 -12.66 -38.41 -11.22
N GLU A 55 -13.75 -38.99 -11.74
CA GLU A 55 -13.96 -39.19 -13.18
C GLU A 55 -14.25 -37.88 -13.88
N VAL A 56 -15.09 -37.00 -13.30
CA VAL A 56 -15.36 -35.66 -13.86
C VAL A 56 -14.08 -34.83 -13.85
N VAL A 57 -13.30 -34.88 -12.77
CA VAL A 57 -12.00 -34.21 -12.69
C VAL A 57 -11.01 -34.78 -13.70
N ASN A 58 -10.92 -36.11 -13.86
CA ASN A 58 -10.06 -36.74 -14.87
C ASN A 58 -10.50 -36.44 -16.30
N HIS A 59 -11.81 -36.34 -16.55
CA HIS A 59 -12.36 -36.01 -17.86
C HIS A 59 -12.06 -34.56 -18.22
N LEU A 60 -12.25 -33.63 -17.28
CA LEU A 60 -11.84 -32.23 -17.42
C LEU A 60 -10.31 -32.15 -17.65
N VAL A 61 -9.50 -32.80 -16.81
CA VAL A 61 -8.03 -32.84 -16.97
C VAL A 61 -7.59 -33.44 -18.32
N LYS A 62 -8.31 -34.43 -18.86
CA LYS A 62 -8.05 -35.00 -20.20
C LYS A 62 -8.43 -34.07 -21.35
N ILE A 63 -9.49 -33.28 -21.19
CA ILE A 63 -9.95 -32.30 -22.20
C ILE A 63 -9.00 -31.07 -22.24
N PHE A 64 -8.22 -30.83 -21.19
CA PHE A 64 -7.30 -29.70 -21.08
C PHE A 64 -5.82 -30.12 -21.24
N PRO A 65 -5.28 -30.28 -22.46
CA PRO A 65 -3.89 -30.68 -22.63
C PRO A 65 -2.89 -29.52 -22.48
N THR A 66 -1.83 -29.82 -21.72
CA THR A 66 -0.46 -29.28 -21.76
C THR A 66 -0.12 -27.90 -21.16
N LYS A 67 1.16 -27.84 -20.75
CA LYS A 67 1.80 -26.95 -19.77
C LYS A 67 2.02 -25.50 -20.22
N ASP A 68 1.81 -25.19 -21.50
CA ASP A 68 2.35 -23.96 -22.11
C ASP A 68 1.29 -23.06 -22.80
N SER A 69 0.02 -23.47 -22.89
CA SER A 69 -1.04 -22.61 -23.41
C SER A 69 -1.88 -22.04 -22.27
N PHE A 70 -1.79 -20.71 -22.05
CA PHE A 70 -2.72 -20.00 -21.18
C PHE A 70 -4.15 -20.22 -21.69
N LEU A 71 -4.95 -20.94 -20.90
CA LEU A 71 -6.36 -21.17 -21.18
C LEU A 71 -7.11 -19.82 -21.26
N PRO A 72 -7.95 -19.60 -22.29
CA PRO A 72 -8.89 -18.49 -22.28
C PRO A 72 -9.86 -18.65 -21.09
N ILE A 73 -9.97 -17.62 -20.26
CA ILE A 73 -10.89 -17.57 -19.10
C ILE A 73 -12.35 -17.88 -19.49
N SER A 74 -12.69 -17.72 -20.78
CA SER A 74 -14.00 -18.06 -21.35
C SER A 74 -14.41 -19.53 -21.17
N TYR A 75 -13.48 -20.47 -20.96
CA TYR A 75 -13.79 -21.89 -20.72
C TYR A 75 -14.24 -22.19 -19.29
N LEU A 76 -13.89 -21.34 -18.32
CA LEU A 76 -14.40 -21.39 -16.95
C LEU A 76 -15.65 -20.49 -16.86
N SER A 77 -16.62 -20.70 -17.75
CA SER A 77 -17.76 -19.80 -17.86
C SER A 77 -18.54 -19.72 -16.56
N ARG A 78 -18.69 -20.82 -15.81
CA ARG A 78 -19.43 -20.80 -14.54
C ARG A 78 -18.62 -20.21 -13.40
N ALA A 79 -17.36 -20.61 -13.18
CA ALA A 79 -16.51 -19.93 -12.20
C ALA A 79 -16.36 -18.42 -12.52
N SER A 80 -16.25 -18.05 -13.80
CA SER A 80 -16.26 -16.66 -14.24
C SER A 80 -17.61 -15.99 -13.93
N ILE A 81 -18.74 -16.62 -14.26
CA ILE A 81 -20.08 -16.12 -13.92
C ILE A 81 -20.22 -15.98 -12.40
N SER A 82 -19.83 -16.97 -11.60
CA SER A 82 -19.89 -16.92 -10.13
C SER A 82 -19.03 -15.79 -9.57
N LEU A 83 -17.79 -15.62 -10.06
CA LEU A 83 -16.92 -14.49 -9.69
C LEU A 83 -17.45 -13.14 -10.20
N LYS A 84 -18.36 -13.14 -11.18
CA LYS A 84 -19.04 -11.95 -11.67
C LYS A 84 -20.33 -11.63 -10.91
N THR A 85 -21.06 -12.66 -10.49
CA THR A 85 -22.37 -12.56 -9.87
C THR A 85 -22.27 -12.37 -8.36
N PHE A 86 -21.36 -13.10 -7.71
CA PHE A 86 -21.25 -13.10 -6.25
C PHE A 86 -20.04 -12.29 -5.82
N THR A 87 -20.25 -11.31 -4.95
CA THR A 87 -19.16 -10.61 -4.28
C THR A 87 -18.24 -11.58 -3.55
N PHE A 88 -16.97 -11.21 -3.38
CA PHE A 88 -16.00 -11.99 -2.60
C PHE A 88 -16.56 -12.42 -1.24
N MET A 89 -17.32 -11.54 -0.60
CA MET A 89 -17.91 -11.83 0.70
C MET A 89 -19.05 -12.84 0.64
N GLN A 90 -19.92 -12.79 -0.38
CA GLN A 90 -20.94 -13.81 -0.59
C GLN A 90 -20.31 -15.18 -0.87
N TYR A 91 -19.22 -15.21 -1.64
CA TYR A 91 -18.46 -16.43 -1.89
C TYR A 91 -17.89 -17.00 -0.59
N MET A 92 -17.27 -16.14 0.23
CA MET A 92 -16.77 -16.52 1.55
C MET A 92 -17.88 -17.03 2.47
N HIS A 93 -19.03 -16.37 2.52
CA HIS A 93 -20.17 -16.85 3.30
C HIS A 93 -20.66 -18.22 2.82
N PHE A 94 -20.72 -18.44 1.51
CA PHE A 94 -21.11 -19.72 0.95
C PHE A 94 -20.15 -20.85 1.36
N VAL A 95 -18.84 -20.63 1.22
CA VAL A 95 -17.82 -21.61 1.62
C VAL A 95 -17.91 -21.94 3.11
N MET A 96 -18.17 -20.93 3.95
CA MET A 96 -18.33 -21.13 5.39
C MET A 96 -19.63 -21.87 5.74
N LEU A 97 -20.74 -21.51 5.09
CA LEU A 97 -22.06 -22.10 5.28
C LEU A 97 -22.11 -23.57 4.88
N GLU A 98 -21.44 -23.95 3.80
CA GLU A 98 -21.36 -25.35 3.36
C GLU A 98 -20.76 -26.23 4.47
N SER A 99 -19.76 -25.72 5.20
CA SER A 99 -19.16 -26.45 6.32
C SER A 99 -20.12 -26.61 7.50
N THR A 100 -20.91 -25.57 7.79
CA THR A 100 -21.89 -25.57 8.87
C THR A 100 -23.06 -26.51 8.54
N ILE A 101 -23.59 -26.45 7.32
CA ILE A 101 -24.68 -27.32 6.86
C ILE A 101 -24.25 -28.79 6.88
N LYS A 102 -23.00 -29.11 6.52
CA LYS A 102 -22.47 -30.49 6.61
C LYS A 102 -22.26 -30.96 8.06
N SER A 103 -21.95 -30.06 8.99
CA SER A 103 -21.79 -30.41 10.41
C SER A 103 -23.13 -30.64 11.13
N ILE A 104 -24.21 -30.06 10.62
CA ILE A 104 -25.55 -30.27 11.14
C ILE A 104 -26.02 -31.63 10.61
N ASN A 105 -26.13 -32.61 11.50
CA ASN A 105 -26.64 -33.94 11.16
C ASN A 105 -28.13 -33.82 10.79
N VAL A 106 -28.43 -33.59 9.51
CA VAL A 106 -29.79 -33.27 9.02
C VAL A 106 -30.81 -34.33 9.42
N SER A 107 -30.38 -35.58 9.60
CA SER A 107 -31.24 -36.69 10.05
C SER A 107 -31.62 -36.65 11.53
N ALA A 108 -30.98 -35.81 12.34
CA ALA A 108 -31.26 -35.66 13.78
C ALA A 108 -32.02 -34.37 14.12
N LEU A 109 -32.33 -33.53 13.13
CA LEU A 109 -33.11 -32.32 13.34
C LEU A 109 -34.59 -32.69 13.51
N PRO A 110 -35.23 -32.37 14.65
CA PRO A 110 -36.68 -32.43 14.74
C PRO A 110 -37.27 -31.53 13.65
N GLU A 111 -38.41 -31.93 13.06
CA GLU A 111 -39.10 -31.21 11.99
C GLU A 111 -39.02 -29.71 12.20
N ILE A 112 -38.22 -29.04 11.37
CA ILE A 112 -37.93 -27.62 11.53
C ILE A 112 -39.27 -26.90 11.32
N PRO A 113 -39.79 -26.17 12.32
CA PRO A 113 -41.07 -25.51 12.17
C PRO A 113 -41.01 -24.52 11.00
N PRO A 114 -42.08 -24.39 10.19
CA PRO A 114 -42.11 -23.58 8.97
C PRO A 114 -41.87 -22.07 9.18
N THR A 115 -41.69 -21.64 10.43
CA THR A 115 -41.32 -20.28 10.82
C THR A 115 -39.81 -20.04 10.87
N TRP A 116 -38.96 -21.07 10.68
CA TRP A 116 -37.53 -20.89 10.43
C TRP A 116 -37.33 -20.20 9.08
N ARG A 117 -37.37 -18.86 9.10
CA ARG A 117 -36.84 -18.07 7.99
C ARG A 117 -35.35 -18.39 7.90
N PRO A 118 -34.82 -18.66 6.69
CA PRO A 118 -33.41 -18.93 6.50
C PRO A 118 -32.61 -17.84 7.18
N THR A 119 -31.79 -18.26 8.13
CA THR A 119 -30.89 -17.45 8.94
C THR A 119 -30.09 -16.54 8.01
N THR A 120 -30.40 -15.25 8.00
CA THR A 120 -29.62 -14.28 7.24
C THR A 120 -28.31 -14.03 7.97
N TYR A 121 -27.25 -14.73 7.57
CA TYR A 121 -25.88 -14.45 7.97
C TYR A 121 -25.47 -13.14 7.32
N THR A 122 -25.61 -12.04 8.06
CA THR A 122 -25.24 -10.71 7.55
C THR A 122 -23.87 -10.34 8.06
N MET A 123 -22.91 -10.17 7.15
CA MET A 123 -21.72 -9.38 7.42
C MET A 123 -22.18 -7.96 7.67
N ILE A 124 -22.11 -7.53 8.91
CA ILE A 124 -22.35 -6.16 9.33
C ILE A 124 -20.97 -5.57 9.60
N ILE A 125 -20.69 -4.37 9.09
CA ILE A 125 -19.54 -3.60 9.56
C ILE A 125 -19.86 -3.26 11.02
N PRO A 126 -19.14 -3.81 12.01
CA PRO A 126 -19.41 -3.51 13.39
C PRO A 126 -19.36 -2.00 13.59
N VAL A 127 -20.44 -1.44 14.12
CA VAL A 127 -20.47 -0.02 14.46
C VAL A 127 -19.36 0.23 15.47
N LEU A 128 -18.53 1.24 15.23
CA LEU A 128 -17.34 1.53 16.04
C LEU A 128 -17.67 1.59 17.56
N GLU A 129 -18.82 2.19 17.87
CA GLU A 129 -19.34 2.30 19.24
C GLU A 129 -19.67 0.92 19.85
N THR A 130 -20.20 -0.01 19.05
CA THR A 130 -20.50 -1.37 19.52
C THR A 130 -19.24 -2.17 19.75
N ILE A 131 -18.16 -1.95 19.00
CA ILE A 131 -16.87 -2.62 19.25
C ILE A 131 -16.35 -2.27 20.64
N GLY A 132 -16.34 -0.98 21.00
CA GLY A 132 -15.93 -0.53 22.33
C GLY A 132 -16.79 -1.15 23.43
N ARG A 133 -18.12 -1.10 23.28
CA ARG A 133 -19.05 -1.70 24.26
C ARG A 133 -18.96 -3.23 24.33
N ILE A 134 -18.69 -3.92 23.23
CA ILE A 134 -18.53 -5.38 23.19
C ILE A 134 -17.20 -5.79 23.83
N TRP A 135 -16.15 -4.99 23.69
CA TRP A 135 -14.89 -5.24 24.38
C TRP A 135 -14.96 -4.94 25.88
N ASP A 136 -15.77 -3.96 26.29
CA ASP A 136 -15.91 -3.57 27.69
C ASP A 136 -16.98 -4.37 28.47
N HIS A 137 -17.83 -5.18 27.82
CA HIS A 137 -18.87 -5.98 28.48
C HIS A 137 -18.75 -7.50 28.27
N GLU A 138 -18.95 -8.22 29.38
CA GLU A 138 -19.08 -9.68 29.56
C GLU A 138 -20.18 -10.37 28.74
N SER A 139 -20.67 -9.78 27.65
CA SER A 139 -21.54 -10.48 26.70
C SER A 139 -20.72 -11.51 25.93
N GLY A 140 -20.39 -12.63 26.59
CA GLY A 140 -19.50 -13.72 26.13
C GLY A 140 -20.02 -14.54 24.95
N ASN A 141 -20.84 -13.90 24.11
CA ASN A 141 -21.65 -14.50 23.09
C ASN A 141 -21.46 -13.82 21.72
N ILE A 142 -21.00 -12.56 21.65
CA ILE A 142 -20.75 -11.89 20.36
C ILE A 142 -19.29 -12.10 19.94
N PHE A 143 -19.07 -12.73 18.79
CA PHE A 143 -17.73 -12.92 18.23
C PHE A 143 -17.51 -11.98 17.05
N ILE A 144 -16.52 -11.09 17.17
CA ILE A 144 -16.08 -10.23 16.08
C ILE A 144 -14.73 -10.73 15.59
N ILE A 145 -14.63 -11.03 14.29
CA ILE A 145 -13.38 -11.41 13.64
C ILE A 145 -13.02 -10.29 12.67
N PRO A 146 -12.15 -9.35 13.07
CA PRO A 146 -11.70 -8.30 12.19
C PRO A 146 -10.74 -8.84 11.14
N VAL A 147 -10.87 -8.36 9.92
CA VAL A 147 -10.13 -8.90 8.77
C VAL A 147 -9.39 -7.82 8.02
N SER A 148 -9.98 -6.63 7.91
CA SER A 148 -9.34 -5.47 7.29
C SER A 148 -9.97 -4.20 7.81
N GLU A 149 -9.23 -3.10 7.77
CA GLU A 149 -9.80 -1.78 8.04
C GLU A 149 -10.30 -1.15 6.74
N VAL A 150 -11.40 -0.40 6.84
CA VAL A 150 -11.84 0.45 5.73
C VAL A 150 -11.32 1.85 5.97
N GLN A 151 -10.41 2.26 5.10
CA GLN A 151 -9.86 3.59 5.10
C GLN A 151 -10.48 4.34 3.93
N TYR A 152 -11.18 5.43 4.24
CA TYR A 152 -11.61 6.39 3.23
C TYR A 152 -10.57 7.50 3.12
N ASN A 153 -10.35 7.94 1.89
CA ASN A 153 -9.63 9.17 1.61
C ASN A 153 -10.52 10.09 0.77
N PHE A 154 -10.08 11.33 0.59
CA PHE A 154 -10.74 12.27 -0.28
C PHE A 154 -9.76 12.88 -1.27
N ILE A 155 -10.30 13.36 -2.40
CA ILE A 155 -9.59 14.24 -3.33
C ILE A 155 -10.35 15.54 -3.46
N THR A 156 -9.60 16.63 -3.54
CA THR A 156 -10.17 17.95 -3.79
C THR A 156 -9.23 18.79 -4.64
N CYS A 157 -9.81 19.70 -5.41
CA CYS A 157 -9.10 20.77 -6.09
C CYS A 157 -9.23 22.11 -5.34
N ALA A 158 -9.88 22.13 -4.17
CA ALA A 158 -10.03 23.32 -3.35
C ALA A 158 -8.69 23.75 -2.74
N GLY A 159 -8.35 25.03 -2.89
CA GLY A 159 -7.13 25.61 -2.29
C GLY A 159 -5.82 25.01 -2.80
N VAL A 160 -5.87 24.21 -3.86
CA VAL A 160 -4.67 23.60 -4.45
C VAL A 160 -3.85 24.72 -5.07
N ALA A 161 -2.73 25.03 -4.43
CA ALA A 161 -1.75 25.96 -4.93
C ALA A 161 -0.47 25.18 -5.23
N SER A 162 0.14 25.45 -6.39
CA SER A 162 1.50 25.04 -6.68
C SER A 162 2.45 25.88 -5.81
N LYS A 163 2.55 25.55 -4.53
CA LYS A 163 3.53 26.18 -3.65
C LYS A 163 4.91 25.67 -4.06
N MET A 164 5.67 26.51 -4.74
CA MET A 164 7.09 26.29 -4.96
C MET A 164 7.75 26.31 -3.58
N ASN A 165 8.02 25.14 -3.02
CA ASN A 165 8.63 25.05 -1.71
C ASN A 165 10.12 25.39 -1.86
N PHE A 166 10.50 26.63 -1.58
CA PHE A 166 11.92 27.07 -1.58
C PHE A 166 12.81 26.22 -0.69
N ARG A 167 12.21 25.48 0.26
CA ARG A 167 12.91 24.49 1.07
C ARG A 167 13.59 23.42 0.21
N PHE A 168 13.18 23.22 -1.04
CA PHE A 168 13.89 22.39 -2.02
C PHE A 168 15.38 22.73 -2.16
N TYR A 169 15.71 24.02 -2.30
CA TYR A 169 17.10 24.45 -2.52
C TYR A 169 17.99 24.17 -1.31
N THR A 170 17.39 24.08 -0.11
CA THR A 170 18.09 23.84 1.15
C THR A 170 17.88 22.44 1.72
N ALA A 171 16.88 21.68 1.25
CA ALA A 171 16.52 20.36 1.77
C ALA A 171 17.41 19.24 1.22
N THR A 172 17.98 19.41 0.02
CA THR A 172 18.90 18.44 -0.56
C THR A 172 20.18 18.28 0.27
N LEU A 173 20.61 19.35 0.95
CA LEU A 173 21.58 19.27 2.03
C LEU A 173 20.82 19.06 3.35
N GLN A 174 20.54 17.79 3.67
CA GLN A 174 20.15 17.47 5.04
C GLN A 174 21.13 18.18 6.00
N PRO A 175 20.64 18.84 7.08
CA PRO A 175 21.51 19.62 7.97
C PRO A 175 22.75 18.85 8.43
N TRP A 176 22.59 17.54 8.63
CA TRP A 176 23.67 16.62 8.99
C TRP A 176 24.75 16.45 7.93
N VAL A 177 24.39 16.42 6.65
CA VAL A 177 25.36 16.36 5.53
C VAL A 177 26.14 17.66 5.46
N GLY A 178 25.48 18.80 5.63
CA GLY A 178 26.16 20.10 5.72
C GLY A 178 27.14 20.17 6.91
N ILE A 179 26.72 19.72 8.09
CA ILE A 179 27.58 19.64 9.29
C ILE A 179 28.75 18.66 9.05
N ALA A 180 28.50 17.49 8.46
CA ALA A 180 29.54 16.51 8.14
C ALA A 180 30.55 17.06 7.13
N LEU A 181 30.09 17.83 6.14
CA LEU A 181 30.95 18.47 5.16
C LEU A 181 31.85 19.54 5.80
N VAL A 182 31.27 20.42 6.61
CA VAL A 182 32.02 21.46 7.35
C VAL A 182 33.01 20.83 8.32
N THR A 183 32.64 19.77 9.04
CA THR A 183 33.55 19.07 9.96
C THR A 183 34.65 18.32 9.20
N SER A 184 34.36 17.70 8.05
CA SER A 184 35.37 17.05 7.21
C SER A 184 36.37 18.06 6.62
N LEU A 185 35.91 19.26 6.22
CA LEU A 185 36.78 20.34 5.76
C LEU A 185 37.64 20.87 6.91
N ALA A 186 37.05 21.07 8.10
CA ALA A 186 37.77 21.55 9.28
C ALA A 186 38.84 20.55 9.74
N THR A 187 38.55 19.24 9.71
CA THR A 187 39.48 18.17 10.09
C THR A 187 40.61 17.97 9.07
N SER A 188 40.29 17.98 7.77
CA SER A 188 41.32 17.89 6.71
C SER A 188 42.25 19.10 6.71
N THR A 189 41.72 20.31 6.89
CA THR A 189 42.53 21.54 7.04
C THR A 189 43.43 21.50 8.29
N THR A 190 42.91 21.07 9.45
CA THR A 190 43.74 20.91 10.67
C THR A 190 44.88 19.92 10.43
N ILE A 191 44.60 18.75 9.83
CA ILE A 191 45.62 17.72 9.58
C ILE A 191 46.72 18.26 8.67
N ILE A 192 46.37 18.92 7.56
CA ILE A 192 47.35 19.48 6.62
C ILE A 192 48.18 20.58 7.29
N VAL A 193 47.56 21.45 8.10
CA VAL A 193 48.26 22.52 8.81
C VAL A 193 49.24 21.96 9.85
N ILE A 194 48.84 20.93 10.61
CA ILE A 194 49.71 20.26 11.59
C ILE A 194 50.93 19.66 10.88
N MET A 195 50.71 18.97 9.76
CA MET A 195 51.79 18.35 8.99
C MET A 195 52.75 19.37 8.37
N ARG A 196 52.24 20.51 7.88
CA ARG A 196 53.08 21.57 7.29
C ARG A 196 53.85 22.39 8.32
N ARG A 197 53.35 22.49 9.55
CA ARG A 197 53.98 23.28 10.61
C ARG A 197 55.40 22.80 10.94
N GLU A 198 55.69 21.50 10.77
CA GLU A 198 57.06 20.97 10.96
C GLU A 198 58.06 21.53 9.94
N ILE A 199 57.58 21.96 8.76
CA ILE A 199 58.42 22.40 7.64
C ILE A 199 58.56 23.94 7.64
N GLU A 200 57.48 24.67 7.92
CA GLU A 200 57.45 26.15 7.87
C GLU A 200 57.19 26.76 9.26
N SER A 201 58.20 26.80 10.11
CA SER A 201 58.07 27.37 11.48
C SER A 201 57.83 28.89 11.53
N ARG A 202 58.00 29.61 10.40
CA ARG A 202 57.95 31.07 10.34
C ARG A 202 56.59 31.66 9.93
N VAL A 203 55.66 30.86 9.41
CA VAL A 203 54.37 31.37 8.92
C VAL A 203 53.33 31.33 10.04
N SER A 204 52.50 32.38 10.14
CA SER A 204 51.43 32.41 11.14
C SER A 204 50.39 31.30 10.88
N LEU A 205 49.97 30.62 11.95
CA LEU A 205 49.05 29.47 11.86
C LEU A 205 47.73 29.83 11.18
N VAL A 206 47.24 31.06 11.40
CA VAL A 206 46.00 31.58 10.80
C VAL A 206 46.13 31.72 9.28
N GLN A 207 47.26 32.25 8.79
CA GLN A 207 47.49 32.37 7.34
C GLN A 207 47.63 30.99 6.67
N LEU A 208 48.25 30.03 7.36
CA LEU A 208 48.36 28.66 6.86
C LEU A 208 46.98 27.99 6.76
N PHE A 209 46.12 28.18 7.76
CA PHE A 209 44.73 27.71 7.76
C PHE A 209 43.92 28.34 6.63
N ALA A 210 43.96 29.67 6.51
CA ALA A 210 43.22 30.39 5.49
C ALA A 210 43.65 29.97 4.09
N LYS A 211 44.97 29.89 3.82
CA LYS A 211 45.50 29.48 2.51
C LYS A 211 45.13 28.04 2.18
N THR A 212 45.26 27.12 3.14
CA THR A 212 44.96 25.70 2.93
C THR A 212 43.46 25.47 2.75
N GLY A 213 42.62 26.12 3.57
CA GLY A 213 41.16 26.08 3.44
C GLY A 213 40.71 26.68 2.11
N LEU A 214 41.27 27.82 1.71
CA LEU A 214 40.96 28.43 0.42
C LEU A 214 41.36 27.53 -0.75
N THR A 215 42.50 26.83 -0.68
CA THR A 215 42.92 25.88 -1.73
C THR A 215 42.02 24.64 -1.80
N LEU A 216 41.54 24.13 -0.66
CA LEU A 216 40.59 23.02 -0.62
C LEU A 216 39.21 23.45 -1.11
N MET A 217 38.77 24.67 -0.78
CA MET A 217 37.52 25.22 -1.31
C MET A 217 37.64 25.58 -2.79
N SER A 218 38.77 26.11 -3.25
CA SER A 218 38.96 26.43 -4.67
C SER A 218 38.94 25.18 -5.55
N SER A 219 39.27 24.00 -5.01
CA SER A 219 39.13 22.74 -5.74
C SER A 219 37.68 22.40 -6.12
N TRP A 220 36.69 23.04 -5.49
CA TRP A 220 35.28 22.94 -5.88
C TRP A 220 34.92 23.81 -7.08
N PHE A 221 35.66 24.89 -7.32
CA PHE A 221 35.39 25.82 -8.41
C PHE A 221 36.31 25.45 -9.58
N GLU A 222 35.74 25.31 -10.78
CA GLU A 222 36.44 24.82 -12.00
C GLU A 222 37.68 25.65 -12.41
N ASN A 223 37.93 26.80 -11.77
CA ASN A 223 39.08 27.64 -12.02
C ASN A 223 40.33 27.12 -11.28
N TYR A 224 40.99 26.15 -11.94
CA TYR A 224 42.24 25.55 -11.48
C TYR A 224 43.38 26.58 -11.43
N THR A 225 44.02 26.71 -10.26
CA THR A 225 45.34 27.37 -10.17
C THR A 225 46.45 26.30 -10.13
N PRO A 226 47.60 26.52 -10.79
CA PRO A 226 48.59 25.49 -10.99
C PRO A 226 49.35 25.11 -9.70
N VAL A 227 49.33 23.81 -9.44
CA VAL A 227 50.31 22.94 -8.77
C VAL A 227 51.24 23.61 -7.75
N VAL A 228 50.80 23.63 -6.49
CA VAL A 228 51.72 23.66 -5.34
C VAL A 228 52.47 22.32 -5.31
N ILE A 229 53.78 22.35 -5.09
CA ILE A 229 54.59 21.13 -4.91
C ILE A 229 54.14 20.47 -3.60
N LEU A 230 53.25 19.49 -3.70
CA LEU A 230 52.71 18.74 -2.56
C LEU A 230 53.60 17.54 -2.24
N ASN A 231 53.80 17.27 -0.96
CA ASN A 231 54.42 16.03 -0.49
C ASN A 231 53.56 14.82 -0.89
N THR A 232 54.16 13.63 -1.02
CA THR A 232 53.45 12.40 -1.44
C THR A 232 52.19 12.13 -0.61
N TRP A 233 52.23 12.36 0.70
CA TRP A 233 51.07 12.21 1.59
C TRP A 233 50.00 13.27 1.37
N GLU A 234 50.40 14.53 1.16
CA GLU A 234 49.46 15.61 0.86
C GLU A 234 48.75 15.38 -0.48
N LYS A 235 49.44 14.77 -1.46
CA LYS A 235 48.82 14.32 -2.72
C LYS A 235 47.72 13.31 -2.47
N TYR A 236 47.94 12.30 -1.63
CA TYR A 236 46.91 11.30 -1.32
C TYR A 236 45.71 11.94 -0.62
N LEU A 237 45.92 12.79 0.40
CA LEU A 237 44.84 13.51 1.07
C LEU A 237 44.06 14.38 0.09
N PHE A 238 44.74 15.14 -0.76
CA PHE A 238 44.12 15.97 -1.77
C PHE A 238 43.31 15.15 -2.79
N ILE A 239 43.85 14.02 -3.26
CA ILE A 239 43.13 13.11 -4.16
C ILE A 239 41.88 12.56 -3.48
N THR A 240 41.97 12.11 -2.22
CA THR A 240 40.80 11.60 -1.49
C THR A 240 39.74 12.68 -1.24
N TRP A 241 40.17 13.90 -0.89
CA TRP A 241 39.28 15.05 -0.75
C TRP A 241 38.61 15.41 -2.07
N TRP A 242 39.37 15.44 -3.16
CA TRP A 242 38.87 15.73 -4.51
C TRP A 242 37.87 14.67 -4.97
N PHE A 243 38.17 13.38 -4.82
CA PHE A 243 37.23 12.30 -5.13
C PHE A 243 35.95 12.39 -4.28
N SER A 244 36.08 12.67 -2.98
CA SER A 244 34.92 12.81 -2.09
C SER A 244 34.05 14.00 -2.49
N SER A 245 34.69 15.13 -2.82
CA SER A 245 34.00 16.33 -3.33
C SER A 245 33.31 16.07 -4.66
N LEU A 246 33.93 15.31 -5.57
CA LEU A 246 33.35 14.91 -6.86
C LEU A 246 32.10 14.04 -6.64
N VAL A 247 32.16 13.05 -5.75
CA VAL A 247 31.02 12.19 -5.41
C VAL A 247 29.87 13.02 -4.84
N ILE A 248 30.16 13.86 -3.83
CA ILE A 248 29.14 14.68 -3.16
C ILE A 248 28.51 15.68 -4.13
N THR A 249 29.31 16.36 -4.97
CA THR A 249 28.77 17.32 -5.95
C THR A 249 27.98 16.64 -7.06
N THR A 250 28.40 15.45 -7.51
CA THR A 250 27.66 14.67 -8.51
C THR A 250 26.34 14.17 -7.95
N GLU A 251 26.32 13.67 -6.71
CA GLU A 251 25.09 13.28 -6.03
C GLU A 251 24.17 14.48 -5.82
N TYR A 252 24.68 15.60 -5.35
CA TYR A 252 23.91 16.83 -5.19
C TYR A 252 23.29 17.26 -6.53
N LYS A 253 24.07 17.27 -7.62
CA LYS A 253 23.55 17.56 -8.96
C LYS A 253 22.49 16.56 -9.39
N SER A 254 22.67 15.26 -9.10
CA SER A 254 21.70 14.22 -9.43
C SER A 254 20.40 14.37 -8.64
N LEU A 255 20.47 14.66 -7.34
CA LEU A 255 19.31 14.90 -6.49
C LEU A 255 18.59 16.17 -6.95
N PHE A 256 19.33 17.27 -7.13
CA PHE A 256 18.80 18.53 -7.61
C PHE A 256 18.10 18.37 -8.96
N THR A 257 18.75 17.77 -9.96
CA THR A 257 18.14 17.54 -11.28
C THR A 257 16.94 16.62 -11.21
N SER A 258 17.02 15.52 -10.45
CA SER A 258 15.89 14.62 -10.24
C SER A 258 14.71 15.35 -9.64
N GLU A 259 14.92 16.17 -8.61
CA GLU A 259 13.84 16.87 -7.96
C GLU A 259 13.31 18.06 -8.81
N VAL A 260 14.15 18.72 -9.62
CA VAL A 260 13.74 19.78 -10.56
C VAL A 260 12.88 19.22 -11.70
N ILE A 261 13.22 18.01 -12.19
CA ILE A 261 12.48 17.34 -13.26
C ILE A 261 11.18 16.72 -12.73
N THR A 262 11.13 16.30 -11.46
CA THR A 262 9.87 15.79 -10.90
C THR A 262 8.82 16.90 -10.88
N PRO A 263 7.61 16.64 -11.42
CA PRO A 263 6.56 17.65 -11.43
C PRO A 263 6.24 18.09 -10.01
N TRP A 264 5.98 19.39 -9.85
CA TRP A 264 5.66 19.99 -8.57
C TRP A 264 4.52 19.24 -7.91
N ARG A 265 4.76 18.70 -6.70
CA ARG A 265 3.70 18.12 -5.90
C ARG A 265 2.78 19.24 -5.46
N SER A 266 1.62 19.31 -6.08
CA SER A 266 0.55 20.16 -5.59
C SER A 266 0.16 19.73 -4.18
N THR A 267 0.09 20.71 -3.28
CA THR A 267 -0.34 20.49 -1.90
C THR A 267 -1.66 21.22 -1.70
N SER A 268 -2.55 20.61 -0.92
CA SER A 268 -3.79 21.24 -0.49
C SER A 268 -3.62 21.69 0.97
N PRO A 269 -4.19 22.83 1.39
CA PRO A 269 -4.29 23.16 2.81
C PRO A 269 -5.19 22.17 3.56
N TYR A 270 -6.00 21.38 2.85
CA TYR A 270 -6.89 20.36 3.40
C TYR A 270 -6.17 19.01 3.39
N THR A 271 -5.45 18.73 4.48
CA THR A 271 -4.70 17.49 4.67
C THR A 271 -5.52 16.40 5.33
N ASN A 272 -6.52 16.71 6.17
CA ASN A 272 -7.29 15.70 6.89
C ASN A 272 -8.82 15.91 6.75
N PHE A 273 -9.59 14.88 7.10
CA PHE A 273 -11.06 14.95 7.07
C PHE A 273 -11.61 16.07 7.98
N GLY A 274 -10.93 16.32 9.11
CA GLY A 274 -11.22 17.42 10.05
C GLY A 274 -11.40 18.78 9.37
N GLN A 275 -10.58 19.07 8.37
CA GLN A 275 -10.53 20.36 7.69
C GLN A 275 -11.57 20.53 6.58
N ILE A 276 -12.26 19.45 6.19
CA ILE A 276 -13.29 19.47 5.13
C ILE A 276 -14.72 19.36 5.69
N GLU A 277 -14.93 19.70 6.96
CA GLU A 277 -16.25 19.69 7.60
C GLU A 277 -17.30 20.57 6.88
N ASN A 278 -16.87 21.63 6.19
CA ASN A 278 -17.76 22.52 5.43
C ASN A 278 -17.92 22.13 3.96
N PHE A 279 -17.42 20.96 3.56
CA PHE A 279 -17.42 20.54 2.16
C PHE A 279 -18.69 19.77 1.82
N THR A 280 -19.13 19.90 0.57
CA THR A 280 -20.03 18.91 -0.03
C THR A 280 -19.20 17.71 -0.47
N LEU A 281 -19.43 16.58 0.18
CA LEU A 281 -18.79 15.30 -0.09
C LEU A 281 -19.53 14.59 -1.22
N PHE A 282 -18.81 14.20 -2.25
CA PHE A 282 -19.31 13.36 -3.34
C PHE A 282 -18.77 11.95 -3.15
N SER A 283 -19.63 10.94 -3.17
CA SER A 283 -19.19 9.56 -2.94
C SER A 283 -19.87 8.58 -3.90
N PRO A 284 -19.19 7.50 -4.32
CA PRO A 284 -19.76 6.59 -5.30
C PRO A 284 -20.93 5.78 -4.76
N VAL A 285 -21.83 5.43 -5.66
CA VAL A 285 -22.84 4.38 -5.50
C VAL A 285 -22.34 3.18 -6.29
N ILE A 286 -21.88 2.15 -5.57
CA ILE A 286 -21.20 1.00 -6.20
C ILE A 286 -22.22 -0.07 -6.59
N ARG A 287 -23.33 -0.17 -5.88
CA ARG A 287 -24.31 -1.24 -6.10
C ARG A 287 -25.18 -0.97 -7.32
N GLU A 288 -25.28 -1.96 -8.19
CA GLU A 288 -26.03 -1.87 -9.45
C GLU A 288 -27.54 -1.69 -9.23
N ASP A 289 -28.10 -2.26 -8.16
CA ASP A 289 -29.50 -2.08 -7.77
C ASP A 289 -29.84 -0.61 -7.46
N ARG A 290 -28.84 0.20 -7.08
CA ARG A 290 -28.99 1.62 -6.79
C ARG A 290 -28.70 2.52 -8.00
N LEU A 291 -28.26 1.98 -9.12
CA LEU A 291 -28.07 2.76 -10.34
C LEU A 291 -29.41 3.19 -10.96
N VAL A 292 -30.50 2.47 -10.66
CA VAL A 292 -31.85 2.82 -11.11
C VAL A 292 -32.25 4.25 -10.71
N TYR A 293 -31.79 4.73 -9.55
CA TYR A 293 -32.05 6.09 -9.07
C TYR A 293 -31.29 7.17 -9.87
N TYR A 294 -30.22 6.82 -10.58
CA TYR A 294 -29.52 7.72 -11.49
C TYR A 294 -30.26 7.86 -12.82
N ASP A 295 -30.74 6.74 -13.33
CA ASP A 295 -31.44 6.69 -14.62
C ASP A 295 -32.86 7.26 -14.50
N ASN A 296 -33.47 7.15 -13.31
CA ASN A 296 -34.78 7.68 -13.00
C ASN A 296 -34.74 8.62 -11.78
N PRO A 297 -34.54 9.94 -11.97
CA PRO A 297 -34.51 10.90 -10.86
C PRO A 297 -35.84 11.00 -10.10
N ALA A 298 -36.96 10.56 -10.68
CA ALA A 298 -38.25 10.51 -9.99
C ALA A 298 -38.31 9.39 -8.94
N ALA A 299 -37.41 8.39 -8.99
CA ALA A 299 -37.31 7.34 -7.99
C ALA A 299 -36.67 7.80 -6.68
N GLY A 300 -36.03 8.99 -6.66
CA GLY A 300 -35.37 9.57 -5.49
C GLY A 300 -33.85 9.71 -5.66
N GLU A 301 -33.17 10.09 -4.56
CA GLU A 301 -31.71 10.26 -4.55
C GLU A 301 -31.02 8.96 -4.09
N ALA A 302 -30.04 8.49 -4.87
CA ALA A 302 -29.25 7.33 -4.50
C ALA A 302 -28.40 7.61 -3.24
N ILE A 303 -28.45 6.69 -2.27
CA ILE A 303 -27.64 6.76 -1.05
C ILE A 303 -26.23 6.24 -1.37
N PRO A 304 -25.17 7.07 -1.22
CA PRO A 304 -23.80 6.63 -1.45
C PRO A 304 -23.36 5.63 -0.39
N ASP A 305 -22.41 4.75 -0.73
CA ASP A 305 -22.03 3.65 0.16
C ASP A 305 -21.36 4.15 1.45
N VAL A 306 -20.61 5.27 1.38
CA VAL A 306 -19.99 5.89 2.56
C VAL A 306 -21.03 6.38 3.59
N ALA A 307 -22.30 6.58 3.21
CA ALA A 307 -23.32 7.04 4.15
C ALA A 307 -23.53 6.04 5.29
N ILE A 308 -23.42 4.74 5.00
CA ILE A 308 -23.55 3.67 6.01
C ILE A 308 -22.42 3.76 7.03
N ASP A 309 -21.21 3.94 6.53
CA ASP A 309 -20.02 4.10 7.36
C ASP A 309 -20.06 5.40 8.18
N LEU A 310 -20.57 6.49 7.60
CA LEU A 310 -20.75 7.76 8.32
C LEU A 310 -21.81 7.65 9.41
N TRP A 311 -22.90 6.88 9.23
CA TRP A 311 -23.88 6.69 10.31
C TRP A 311 -23.24 6.03 11.52
N ASN A 312 -22.35 5.07 11.27
CA ASN A 312 -21.61 4.40 12.32
C ASN A 312 -20.62 5.33 13.04
N ILE A 313 -19.96 6.22 12.28
CA ILE A 313 -19.07 7.23 12.86
C ILE A 313 -19.84 8.27 13.67
N ALA A 314 -20.99 8.73 13.18
CA ALA A 314 -21.81 9.76 13.82
C ALA A 314 -22.26 9.33 15.23
N GLY A 315 -22.57 8.03 15.44
CA GLY A 315 -22.89 7.50 16.76
C GLY A 315 -21.68 7.21 17.65
N SER A 316 -20.45 7.38 17.16
CA SER A 316 -19.23 7.02 17.89
C SER A 316 -18.52 8.22 18.52
N HIS A 317 -17.61 7.96 19.47
CA HIS A 317 -16.73 8.99 20.05
C HIS A 317 -15.53 9.35 19.14
N SER A 318 -15.64 9.11 17.84
CA SER A 318 -14.58 9.41 16.88
C SER A 318 -14.41 10.93 16.72
N PRO A 319 -13.17 11.45 16.51
CA PRO A 319 -12.95 12.86 16.21
C PRO A 319 -13.63 13.33 14.91
N TYR A 320 -14.15 12.39 14.10
CA TYR A 320 -14.87 12.66 12.87
C TYR A 320 -16.41 12.61 13.02
N ALA A 321 -16.95 12.45 14.22
CA ALA A 321 -18.40 12.37 14.48
C ALA A 321 -19.14 13.59 13.92
N ASN A 322 -18.66 14.81 14.20
CA ASN A 322 -19.28 16.05 13.72
C ASN A 322 -19.37 16.13 12.18
N ILE A 323 -18.31 15.68 11.50
CA ILE A 323 -18.28 15.64 10.02
C ILE A 323 -19.31 14.64 9.51
N ALA A 324 -19.40 13.48 10.16
CA ALA A 324 -20.36 12.46 9.79
C ALA A 324 -21.81 12.93 10.01
N GLU A 325 -22.13 13.50 11.17
CA GLU A 325 -23.44 14.09 11.46
C GLU A 325 -23.84 15.14 10.43
N LYS A 326 -22.92 16.05 10.12
CA LYS A 326 -23.16 17.10 9.14
C LYS A 326 -23.30 16.57 7.72
N ALA A 327 -22.45 15.64 7.30
CA ALA A 327 -22.57 14.97 6.02
C ALA A 327 -23.95 14.28 5.87
N LEU A 328 -24.47 13.72 6.97
CA LEU A 328 -25.74 13.03 7.03
C LEU A 328 -26.96 13.94 7.27
N GLN A 329 -26.76 15.26 7.39
CA GLN A 329 -27.87 16.21 7.53
C GLN A 329 -28.79 16.14 6.31
N ARG A 330 -30.09 15.96 6.56
CA ARG A 330 -31.14 15.86 5.52
C ARG A 330 -31.91 17.16 5.39
N SER A 331 -32.36 17.46 4.17
CA SER A 331 -33.32 18.52 3.86
C SER A 331 -34.58 17.90 3.28
N GLU A 332 -35.74 18.41 3.71
CA GLU A 332 -37.05 17.94 3.25
C GLU A 332 -37.13 17.95 1.72
N GLY A 333 -37.37 16.78 1.13
CA GLY A 333 -37.50 16.59 -0.32
C GLY A 333 -36.21 16.65 -1.15
N LYS A 334 -35.05 17.01 -0.57
CA LYS A 334 -33.77 17.16 -1.30
C LYS A 334 -32.68 16.14 -0.92
N GLY A 335 -33.02 15.20 -0.05
CA GLY A 335 -32.11 14.17 0.46
C GLY A 335 -31.01 14.75 1.35
N PHE A 336 -29.79 14.23 1.23
CA PHE A 336 -28.66 14.69 2.05
C PHE A 336 -28.12 16.02 1.53
N VAL A 337 -27.87 16.98 2.44
CA VAL A 337 -27.41 18.33 2.07
C VAL A 337 -25.96 18.32 1.63
N TYR A 338 -25.08 17.73 2.46
CA TYR A 338 -23.63 17.78 2.29
C TYR A 338 -23.05 16.47 1.74
N LEU A 339 -23.82 15.40 1.61
CA LEU A 339 -23.38 14.14 1.04
C LEU A 339 -24.15 13.83 -0.25
N LYS A 340 -23.47 13.95 -1.38
CA LYS A 340 -24.03 13.72 -2.71
C LYS A 340 -23.49 12.44 -3.30
N SER A 341 -24.34 11.71 -4.01
CA SER A 341 -23.89 10.52 -4.72
C SER A 341 -23.24 10.88 -6.07
N LEU A 342 -22.37 9.98 -6.52
CA LEU A 342 -21.90 9.85 -7.90
C LEU A 342 -22.00 8.39 -8.35
N ALA A 343 -22.11 8.15 -9.64
CA ALA A 343 -22.06 6.81 -10.23
C ALA A 343 -20.86 6.71 -11.16
N TYR A 344 -20.07 5.64 -11.05
CA TYR A 344 -18.86 5.47 -11.87
C TYR A 344 -19.13 5.40 -13.36
N GLN A 345 -20.32 4.89 -13.74
CA GLN A 345 -20.75 4.77 -15.14
C GLN A 345 -20.89 6.10 -15.86
N TYR A 346 -20.96 7.21 -15.12
CA TYR A 346 -21.11 8.55 -15.66
C TYR A 346 -19.92 9.44 -15.25
N PRO A 347 -18.74 9.29 -15.89
CA PRO A 347 -17.58 10.16 -15.63
C PRO A 347 -17.89 11.65 -15.78
N SER A 348 -18.80 12.00 -16.69
CA SER A 348 -19.32 13.36 -16.86
C SER A 348 -19.92 13.95 -15.58
N HIS A 349 -20.51 13.14 -14.69
CA HIS A 349 -21.02 13.60 -13.40
C HIS A 349 -19.88 13.96 -12.44
N PHE A 350 -18.79 13.19 -12.44
CA PHE A 350 -17.60 13.55 -11.67
C PHE A 350 -17.07 14.91 -12.17
N MET A 351 -16.89 15.04 -13.49
CA MET A 351 -16.38 16.27 -14.11
C MET A 351 -17.30 17.47 -13.85
N GLY A 352 -18.58 17.34 -14.14
CA GLY A 352 -19.56 18.43 -14.04
C GLY A 352 -19.84 18.86 -12.61
N LYS A 353 -19.79 17.96 -11.63
CA LYS A 353 -20.08 18.32 -10.23
C LYS A 353 -18.84 18.84 -9.49
N LEU A 354 -17.65 18.26 -9.70
CA LEU A 354 -16.43 18.65 -8.98
C LEU A 354 -15.66 19.80 -9.64
N THR A 355 -15.65 19.91 -10.97
CA THR A 355 -14.72 20.82 -11.68
C THR A 355 -15.14 22.29 -11.69
N PRO A 356 -16.39 22.68 -12.03
CA PRO A 356 -16.70 24.09 -12.32
C PRO A 356 -16.42 25.02 -11.14
N ASN A 357 -16.78 24.58 -9.93
CA ASN A 357 -16.54 25.30 -8.68
C ASN A 357 -15.91 24.34 -7.67
N CYS A 358 -14.59 24.19 -7.76
CA CYS A 358 -13.79 23.34 -6.87
C CYS A 358 -13.90 23.73 -5.38
N GLY A 359 -14.37 24.96 -5.08
CA GLY A 359 -14.52 25.44 -3.71
C GLY A 359 -15.50 24.58 -2.90
N ASN A 360 -15.05 24.12 -1.73
CA ASN A 360 -15.82 23.33 -0.77
C ASN A 360 -16.43 22.04 -1.34
N LYS A 361 -15.76 21.39 -2.28
CA LYS A 361 -16.16 20.07 -2.80
C LYS A 361 -15.02 19.08 -2.66
N ALA A 362 -15.35 17.89 -2.21
CA ALA A 362 -14.41 16.78 -2.12
C ALA A 362 -15.07 15.51 -2.63
N TYR A 363 -14.33 14.70 -3.36
CA TYR A 363 -14.75 13.34 -3.70
C TYR A 363 -14.17 12.38 -2.65
N VAL A 364 -15.01 11.54 -2.06
CA VAL A 364 -14.70 10.62 -0.97
C VAL A 364 -14.96 9.19 -1.41
N ASP A 365 -13.95 8.35 -1.29
CA ASP A 365 -14.00 6.93 -1.63
C ASP A 365 -12.94 6.19 -0.79
N THR A 366 -12.91 4.86 -0.89
CA THR A 366 -11.85 4.03 -0.33
C THR A 366 -10.48 4.53 -0.79
N ARG A 367 -9.49 4.46 0.09
CA ARG A 367 -8.14 4.94 -0.15
C ARG A 367 -7.55 4.37 -1.44
N GLU A 368 -7.73 3.07 -1.69
CA GLU A 368 -7.20 2.41 -2.88
C GLU A 368 -7.85 2.93 -4.17
N ASN A 369 -9.15 3.27 -4.14
CA ASN A 369 -9.83 3.85 -5.28
C ASN A 369 -9.39 5.29 -5.52
N ILE A 370 -9.22 6.08 -4.45
CA ILE A 370 -8.70 7.45 -4.54
C ILE A 370 -7.31 7.48 -5.21
N GLU A 371 -6.39 6.61 -4.78
CA GLU A 371 -5.05 6.50 -5.37
C GLU A 371 -5.11 6.17 -6.88
N ARG A 372 -6.09 5.37 -7.32
CA ARG A 372 -6.31 5.01 -8.73
C ARG A 372 -7.04 6.08 -9.55
N ILE A 373 -7.94 6.85 -8.93
CA ILE A 373 -8.75 7.89 -9.60
C ILE A 373 -7.95 9.18 -9.75
N LEU A 374 -7.06 9.49 -8.79
CA LEU A 374 -6.33 10.75 -8.74
C LEU A 374 -5.58 11.12 -10.03
N PRO A 375 -4.82 10.21 -10.69
CA PRO A 375 -4.13 10.53 -11.94
C PRO A 375 -5.13 10.84 -13.07
N TRP A 376 -6.18 10.03 -13.20
CA TRP A 376 -7.22 10.20 -14.21
C TRP A 376 -8.00 11.51 -14.01
N ALA A 377 -8.40 11.80 -12.77
CA ALA A 377 -9.16 13.01 -12.44
C ALA A 377 -8.39 14.28 -12.82
N SER A 378 -7.08 14.30 -12.57
CA SER A 378 -6.24 15.46 -12.92
C SER A 378 -6.03 15.58 -14.44
N ALA A 379 -5.85 14.44 -15.13
CA ALA A 379 -5.64 14.42 -16.58
C ALA A 379 -6.87 14.88 -17.35
N VAL A 380 -8.07 14.41 -16.99
CA VAL A 380 -9.30 14.68 -17.75
C VAL A 380 -9.87 16.07 -17.45
N THR A 381 -9.73 16.58 -16.23
CA THR A 381 -10.23 17.92 -15.88
C THR A 381 -9.31 19.06 -16.29
N GLY A 382 -8.02 18.78 -16.50
CA GLY A 382 -6.96 19.79 -16.59
C GLY A 382 -6.71 20.56 -15.28
N LYS A 383 -7.39 20.19 -14.18
CA LYS A 383 -7.17 20.77 -12.84
C LYS A 383 -6.38 19.78 -11.99
N VAL A 384 -5.47 20.28 -11.17
CA VAL A 384 -4.73 19.41 -10.26
C VAL A 384 -5.60 19.06 -9.06
N PHE A 385 -5.93 17.78 -8.92
CA PHE A 385 -6.53 17.25 -7.70
C PHE A 385 -5.41 16.82 -6.75
N VAL A 386 -5.66 16.99 -5.45
CA VAL A 386 -4.77 16.52 -4.40
C VAL A 386 -5.58 15.65 -3.46
N GLN A 387 -4.99 14.53 -3.04
CA GLN A 387 -5.58 13.66 -2.03
C GLN A 387 -5.30 14.18 -0.62
N GLY A 388 -6.20 13.90 0.31
CA GLY A 388 -5.94 14.10 1.73
C GLY A 388 -4.69 13.33 2.18
N GLU A 389 -3.91 13.96 3.07
CA GLU A 389 -2.81 13.32 3.78
C GLU A 389 -3.35 12.56 5.01
N ARG A 390 -2.46 11.89 5.76
CA ARG A 390 -2.85 11.18 6.97
C ARG A 390 -3.23 12.17 8.09
N PRO A 391 -4.16 11.80 8.99
CA PRO A 391 -4.85 10.50 9.10
C PRO A 391 -6.02 10.32 8.11
N TYR A 392 -6.21 9.08 7.65
CA TYR A 392 -7.36 8.68 6.82
C TYR A 392 -8.63 8.59 7.67
N LEU A 393 -9.80 8.63 7.04
CA LEU A 393 -11.06 8.36 7.74
C LEU A 393 -11.21 6.85 7.92
N GLU A 394 -10.86 6.39 9.12
CA GLU A 394 -11.06 5.02 9.55
C GLU A 394 -12.53 4.85 9.98
N THR A 395 -13.32 4.18 9.16
CA THR A 395 -14.76 3.98 9.45
C THR A 395 -15.05 2.73 10.25
N GLY A 396 -14.06 1.84 10.37
CA GLY A 396 -14.12 0.64 11.19
C GLY A 396 -13.43 -0.56 10.56
N GLN A 397 -13.45 -1.65 11.32
CA GLN A 397 -12.94 -2.93 10.88
C GLN A 397 -14.02 -3.65 10.09
N LYS A 398 -13.74 -3.99 8.83
CA LYS A 398 -14.47 -5.03 8.12
C LYS A 398 -14.15 -6.38 8.76
N GLY A 399 -15.19 -7.10 9.10
CA GLY A 399 -15.06 -8.40 9.74
C GLY A 399 -16.37 -9.17 9.75
N TRP A 400 -16.29 -10.39 10.27
CA TRP A 400 -17.49 -11.17 10.56
C TRP A 400 -17.94 -10.86 11.98
N ILE A 401 -19.23 -10.60 12.14
CA ILE A 401 -19.87 -10.53 13.44
C ILE A 401 -20.79 -11.72 13.56
N TRP A 402 -20.62 -12.48 14.62
CA TRP A 402 -21.51 -13.57 15.01
C TRP A 402 -22.22 -13.14 16.29
N SER A 403 -23.54 -13.01 16.23
CA SER A 403 -24.37 -12.69 17.39
C SER A 403 -25.41 -13.79 17.61
N PRO A 404 -25.34 -14.54 18.73
CA PRO A 404 -26.30 -15.58 19.08
C PRO A 404 -27.58 -14.98 19.64
N VAL A 405 -27.64 -13.67 19.92
CA VAL A 405 -28.88 -13.02 20.35
C VAL A 405 -29.94 -13.07 19.25
N ALA A 406 -29.54 -13.13 17.97
CA ALA A 406 -30.46 -13.23 16.85
C ALA A 406 -31.03 -14.66 16.65
N GLN A 407 -30.42 -15.67 17.25
CA GLN A 407 -30.67 -17.08 16.93
C GLN A 407 -30.43 -17.89 18.18
N ASN A 408 -31.46 -18.51 18.76
CA ASN A 408 -31.40 -19.45 19.90
C ASN A 408 -30.50 -20.70 19.65
N GLY A 409 -29.42 -20.58 18.88
CA GLY A 409 -28.47 -21.62 18.54
C GLY A 409 -27.40 -21.80 19.61
N ASP A 410 -26.82 -23.00 19.62
CA ASP A 410 -25.77 -23.40 20.54
C ASP A 410 -24.48 -22.58 20.28
N PRO A 411 -23.97 -21.81 21.24
CA PRO A 411 -22.75 -21.02 21.10
C PRO A 411 -21.51 -21.88 20.78
N ARG A 412 -21.52 -23.18 21.14
CA ARG A 412 -20.41 -24.10 20.88
C ARG A 412 -20.16 -24.34 19.39
N ILE A 413 -21.22 -24.38 18.58
CA ILE A 413 -21.10 -24.51 17.12
C ILE A 413 -20.45 -23.26 16.53
N MET A 414 -20.74 -22.09 17.11
CA MET A 414 -20.17 -20.83 16.67
C MET A 414 -18.69 -20.73 17.00
N GLU A 415 -18.24 -21.25 18.13
CA GLU A 415 -16.83 -21.23 18.54
C GLU A 415 -15.91 -21.96 17.54
N ASP A 416 -16.32 -23.13 17.03
CA ASP A 416 -15.56 -23.86 16.00
C ASP A 416 -15.47 -23.06 14.68
N ILE A 417 -16.60 -22.47 14.24
CA ILE A 417 -16.63 -21.64 13.03
C ILE A 417 -15.73 -20.41 13.18
N VAL A 418 -15.80 -19.74 14.33
CA VAL A 418 -14.98 -18.57 14.65
C VAL A 418 -13.50 -18.94 14.66
N THR A 419 -13.13 -20.05 15.30
CA THR A 419 -11.75 -20.55 15.34
C THR A 419 -11.23 -20.81 13.93
N ARG A 420 -12.03 -21.46 13.06
CA ARG A 420 -11.64 -21.71 11.66
C ARG A 420 -11.48 -20.43 10.86
N LEU A 421 -12.36 -19.45 11.05
CA LEU A 421 -12.24 -18.15 10.39
C LEU A 421 -11.00 -17.39 10.84
N GLN A 422 -10.69 -17.42 12.13
CA GLN A 422 -9.45 -16.84 12.66
C GLN A 422 -8.23 -17.54 12.06
N VAL A 423 -8.20 -18.87 11.99
CA VAL A 423 -7.14 -19.63 11.33
C VAL A 423 -7.02 -19.25 9.85
N MET A 424 -8.14 -19.09 9.14
CA MET A 424 -8.14 -18.67 7.73
C MET A 424 -7.61 -17.25 7.53
N ALA A 425 -7.96 -16.33 8.44
CA ALA A 425 -7.46 -14.95 8.42
C ALA A 425 -5.96 -14.89 8.74
N MET A 426 -5.52 -15.55 9.82
CA MET A 426 -4.13 -15.57 10.28
C MET A 426 -3.18 -16.33 9.35
N SER A 427 -3.66 -17.39 8.68
CA SER A 427 -2.85 -18.18 7.72
C SER A 427 -2.58 -17.45 6.40
N GLY A 428 -3.18 -16.27 6.17
CA GLY A 428 -3.06 -15.55 4.92
C GLY A 428 -3.91 -16.12 3.78
N ILE A 429 -4.65 -17.21 4.00
CA ILE A 429 -5.55 -17.80 3.01
C ILE A 429 -6.64 -16.79 2.61
N TYR A 430 -7.23 -16.09 3.58
CA TYR A 430 -8.19 -15.03 3.28
C TYR A 430 -7.59 -13.94 2.38
N LEU A 431 -6.39 -13.47 2.71
CA LEU A 431 -5.72 -12.41 1.94
C LEU A 431 -5.38 -12.89 0.53
N TYR A 432 -4.92 -14.13 0.39
CA TYR A 432 -4.69 -14.77 -0.90
C TYR A 432 -5.95 -14.76 -1.76
N TRP A 433 -7.09 -15.21 -1.20
CA TRP A 433 -8.37 -15.23 -1.93
C TRP A 433 -8.89 -13.84 -2.25
N LYS A 434 -8.73 -12.88 -1.33
CA LYS A 434 -9.08 -11.47 -1.57
C LYS A 434 -8.29 -10.90 -2.75
N VAL A 435 -6.96 -11.05 -2.73
CA VAL A 435 -6.08 -10.57 -3.81
C VAL A 435 -6.41 -11.27 -5.13
N LEU A 436 -6.67 -12.58 -5.08
CA LEU A 436 -7.07 -13.35 -6.26
C LEU A 436 -8.39 -12.85 -6.83
N TYR A 437 -9.39 -12.61 -5.98
CA TYR A 437 -10.69 -12.08 -6.37
C TYR A 437 -10.56 -10.65 -6.91
N GLU A 438 -9.75 -9.79 -6.30
CA GLU A 438 -9.47 -8.44 -6.82
C GLU A 438 -8.73 -8.46 -8.17
N LYS A 439 -7.96 -9.53 -8.43
CA LYS A 439 -7.27 -9.73 -9.70
C LYS A 439 -8.21 -10.22 -10.82
N TYR A 440 -9.08 -11.19 -10.52
CA TYR A 440 -9.86 -11.91 -11.55
C TYR A 440 -11.38 -11.68 -11.50
N GLY A 441 -11.93 -11.29 -10.35
CA GLY A 441 -13.34 -10.93 -10.21
C GLY A 441 -13.67 -9.65 -10.97
N LEU A 442 -14.93 -9.19 -10.93
CA LEU A 442 -15.23 -7.82 -11.36
C LEU A 442 -14.44 -6.85 -10.48
N ARG A 443 -13.29 -6.40 -11.01
CA ARG A 443 -12.72 -5.14 -10.57
C ARG A 443 -13.83 -4.12 -10.71
N LYS A 444 -14.18 -3.48 -9.60
CA LYS A 444 -15.11 -2.35 -9.59
C LYS A 444 -14.65 -1.41 -10.67
N LYS A 445 -15.47 -1.23 -11.70
CA LYS A 445 -15.13 -0.36 -12.80
C LYS A 445 -15.13 1.07 -12.26
N LEU A 446 -13.97 1.72 -12.26
CA LEU A 446 -13.84 3.11 -11.84
C LEU A 446 -14.15 4.04 -13.02
N PHE A 447 -14.23 5.34 -12.78
CA PHE A 447 -14.57 6.32 -13.82
C PHE A 447 -13.71 6.17 -15.08
N GLN A 448 -12.39 5.97 -14.91
CA GLN A 448 -11.46 5.80 -16.04
C GLN A 448 -11.77 4.62 -16.97
N GLN A 449 -12.54 3.63 -16.51
CA GLN A 449 -12.90 2.46 -17.31
C GLN A 449 -14.22 2.63 -18.06
N PHE A 450 -14.99 3.67 -17.73
CA PHE A 450 -16.21 4.07 -18.45
C PHE A 450 -15.96 5.28 -19.34
N ASP A 451 -14.84 5.97 -19.15
CA ASP A 451 -14.41 7.05 -20.02
C ASP A 451 -13.80 6.46 -21.28
N ASN A 452 -14.57 6.45 -22.38
CA ASN A 452 -14.12 5.96 -23.69
C ASN A 452 -13.02 6.85 -24.31
N GLY A 453 -12.72 8.00 -23.70
CA GLY A 453 -11.64 8.88 -24.14
C GLY A 453 -10.30 8.16 -24.09
N THR A 454 -9.52 8.27 -25.15
CA THR A 454 -8.18 7.69 -25.36
C THR A 454 -7.11 8.26 -24.44
N VAL A 455 -7.45 8.67 -23.21
CA VAL A 455 -6.47 8.78 -22.15
C VAL A 455 -6.10 7.36 -21.73
N GLU A 456 -5.56 6.58 -22.68
CA GLU A 456 -4.54 5.60 -22.35
C GLU A 456 -3.60 6.35 -21.42
N ALA A 457 -3.43 5.83 -20.21
CA ALA A 457 -2.68 6.46 -19.14
C ALA A 457 -1.21 6.62 -19.56
N THR A 458 -0.95 7.53 -20.48
CA THR A 458 0.31 7.86 -21.14
C THR A 458 1.31 8.47 -20.16
N GLY A 459 0.88 8.67 -18.92
CA GLY A 459 1.74 9.03 -17.82
C GLY A 459 0.99 8.89 -16.52
N ALA A 460 0.43 7.71 -16.21
CA ALA A 460 0.46 7.30 -14.82
C ALA A 460 1.94 7.34 -14.46
N GLY A 461 2.39 8.45 -13.87
CA GLY A 461 3.78 8.72 -13.59
C GLY A 461 4.32 7.48 -12.93
N GLY A 462 5.03 6.67 -13.72
CA GLY A 462 5.61 5.45 -13.22
C GLY A 462 6.44 5.94 -12.06
N ASP A 463 6.09 5.51 -10.85
CA ASP A 463 6.85 5.83 -9.64
C ASP A 463 8.31 5.77 -10.04
N GLY A 464 8.93 6.95 -10.16
CA GLY A 464 10.13 7.12 -10.98
C GLY A 464 11.06 5.98 -10.65
N LEU A 465 11.45 5.20 -11.68
CA LEU A 465 12.28 3.99 -11.60
C LEU A 465 12.93 3.88 -10.22
N GLY A 466 12.59 2.86 -9.42
CA GLY A 466 12.92 2.70 -7.99
C GLY A 466 14.40 2.80 -7.56
N LEU A 467 15.27 3.37 -8.41
CA LEU A 467 16.58 3.94 -8.15
C LEU A 467 16.67 4.69 -6.82
N ARG A 468 15.64 5.42 -6.38
CA ARG A 468 15.70 6.18 -5.11
C ARG A 468 15.96 5.29 -3.89
N SER A 469 15.42 4.06 -3.87
CA SER A 469 15.67 3.08 -2.81
C SER A 469 17.09 2.50 -2.89
N ASN A 470 17.57 2.19 -4.09
CA ASN A 470 18.87 1.54 -4.28
C ASN A 470 20.04 2.52 -4.08
N VAL A 471 19.91 3.77 -4.56
CA VAL A 471 20.94 4.82 -4.39
C VAL A 471 21.08 5.22 -2.92
N SER A 472 19.96 5.38 -2.20
CA SER A 472 20.00 5.67 -0.76
C SER A 472 20.73 4.57 0.03
N THR A 473 20.53 3.31 -0.35
CA THR A 473 21.18 2.17 0.31
C THR A 473 22.70 2.17 0.07
N ILE A 474 23.15 2.44 -1.16
CA ILE A 474 24.58 2.52 -1.50
C ILE A 474 25.27 3.65 -0.72
N MET A 475 24.62 4.80 -0.57
CA MET A 475 25.17 5.94 0.18
C MET A 475 25.32 5.66 1.68
N VAL A 476 24.36 4.94 2.28
CA VAL A 476 24.49 4.50 3.68
C VAL A 476 25.69 3.58 3.87
N ILE A 477 25.92 2.65 2.94
CA ILE A 477 27.08 1.74 2.98
C ILE A 477 28.39 2.53 2.85
N LEU A 478 28.47 3.47 1.90
CA LEU A 478 29.69 4.25 1.65
C LEU A 478 30.04 5.17 2.82
N ASN A 479 29.04 5.78 3.45
CA ASN A 479 29.21 6.59 4.66
C ASN A 479 29.65 5.73 5.86
N PHE A 480 29.12 4.52 6.00
CA PHE A 480 29.56 3.60 7.06
C PHE A 480 31.03 3.18 6.87
N CYS A 481 31.45 2.89 5.63
CA CYS A 481 32.85 2.59 5.31
C CYS A 481 33.79 3.76 5.59
N SER A 482 33.40 5.00 5.26
CA SER A 482 34.24 6.18 5.49
C SER A 482 34.46 6.45 6.98
N VAL A 483 33.43 6.26 7.82
CA VAL A 483 33.53 6.38 9.28
C VAL A 483 34.50 5.36 9.85
N ILE A 484 34.46 4.10 9.38
CA ILE A 484 35.41 3.07 9.82
C ILE A 484 36.84 3.45 9.44
N CYS A 485 37.07 3.90 8.21
CA CYS A 485 38.40 4.35 7.78
C CYS A 485 38.91 5.53 8.62
N ALA A 486 38.05 6.48 8.96
CA ALA A 486 38.41 7.60 9.83
C ALA A 486 38.79 7.15 11.24
N LEU A 487 38.04 6.20 11.82
CA LEU A 487 38.35 5.63 13.14
C LEU A 487 39.69 4.90 13.15
N VAL A 488 39.97 4.10 12.13
CA VAL A 488 41.27 3.41 11.98
C VAL A 488 42.41 4.41 11.88
N PHE A 489 42.24 5.46 11.06
CA PHE A 489 43.23 6.52 10.91
C PHE A 489 43.50 7.25 12.24
N VAL A 490 42.45 7.61 12.99
CA VAL A 490 42.60 8.24 14.32
C VAL A 490 43.32 7.31 15.28
N ALA A 491 43.01 6.01 15.28
CA ALA A 491 43.69 5.03 16.13
C ALA A 491 45.18 4.92 15.78
N GLU A 492 45.54 4.88 14.49
CA GLU A 492 46.93 4.88 14.05
C GLU A 492 47.67 6.16 14.46
N LEU A 493 46.99 7.31 14.37
CA LEU A 493 47.55 8.61 14.72
C LEU A 493 47.76 8.74 16.23
N LEU A 494 46.82 8.25 17.05
CA LEU A 494 46.98 8.12 18.50
C LEU A 494 48.10 7.15 18.86
N CYS A 495 48.23 6.03 18.15
CA CYS A 495 49.34 5.09 18.30
C CYS A 495 50.68 5.71 17.89
N TRP A 496 50.71 6.56 16.87
CA TRP A 496 51.92 7.26 16.42
C TRP A 496 52.35 8.36 17.40
N LEU A 497 51.39 9.15 17.89
CA LEU A 497 51.62 10.19 18.91
C LEU A 497 52.06 9.59 20.25
N SER A 498 51.40 8.52 20.70
CA SER A 498 51.87 7.76 21.87
C SER A 498 53.21 7.06 21.60
N GLY A 499 53.49 6.75 20.32
CA GLY A 499 54.76 6.28 19.79
C GLY A 499 55.89 7.32 19.79
N GLY A 500 55.67 8.55 20.25
CA GLY A 500 56.72 9.43 20.78
C GLY A 500 57.47 8.82 21.97
N LEU A 501 56.91 7.79 22.62
CA LEU A 501 57.63 6.83 23.48
C LEU A 501 58.19 5.63 22.69
N LYS A 502 58.79 5.87 21.51
CA LYS A 502 59.51 4.84 20.73
C LYS A 502 60.90 4.58 21.33
N LEU A 503 60.93 3.70 22.33
CA LEU A 503 62.09 2.83 22.55
C LEU A 503 61.73 1.34 22.74
N LYS A 504 60.44 0.95 22.81
CA LYS A 504 60.06 -0.46 23.05
C LYS A 504 59.34 -1.21 21.91
N CYS A 505 58.59 -0.57 21.01
CA CYS A 505 57.81 -1.32 20.01
C CYS A 505 58.64 -1.88 18.83
N ARG A 506 59.84 -1.37 18.55
CA ARG A 506 60.68 -1.88 17.43
C ARG A 506 61.31 -3.25 17.70
N LYS A 507 61.24 -3.78 18.93
CA LYS A 507 61.77 -5.11 19.29
C LYS A 507 60.79 -6.26 19.03
N VAL A 508 59.48 -5.99 18.90
CA VAL A 508 58.48 -7.07 18.79
C VAL A 508 58.32 -7.54 17.34
N THR A 509 58.28 -6.65 16.36
CA THR A 509 58.18 -7.04 14.94
C THR A 509 59.44 -7.70 14.38
N ARG A 510 60.64 -7.37 14.91
CA ARG A 510 61.88 -8.07 14.53
C ARG A 510 61.95 -9.52 15.06
N LYS A 511 61.32 -9.81 16.21
CA LYS A 511 61.28 -11.18 16.76
C LYS A 511 60.30 -12.09 16.03
N VAL A 512 59.22 -11.56 15.44
CA VAL A 512 58.27 -12.37 14.68
C VAL A 512 58.84 -12.74 13.30
N TYR A 513 59.60 -11.86 12.66
CA TYR A 513 60.19 -12.15 11.34
C TYR A 513 61.39 -13.10 11.40
N GLN A 514 62.15 -13.14 12.51
CA GLN A 514 63.24 -14.12 12.68
C GLN A 514 62.76 -15.52 13.08
N ARG A 515 61.51 -15.68 13.54
CA ARG A 515 60.97 -16.98 13.96
C ARG A 515 60.31 -17.77 12.82
N ASN A 516 60.13 -17.16 11.65
CA ASN A 516 59.61 -17.81 10.44
C ASN A 516 60.73 -18.10 9.40
N ARG A 517 62.00 -18.01 9.80
CA ARG A 517 63.17 -18.29 8.93
C ARG A 517 64.10 -19.37 9.49
N LEU A 518 63.70 -20.01 10.59
CA LEU A 518 64.17 -21.28 11.14
C LEU A 518 62.96 -22.21 11.16
#